data_AF-A0A960WKE0-F1
#
_entry.id   AF-A0A960WKE0-F1
#
_cell.length_a   1.000
_cell.length_b   1.000
_cell.length_c   1.000
_cell.angle_alpha   90.00
_cell.angle_beta   90.00
_cell.angle_gamma   90.00
#
_symmetry.space_group_name_H-M   'P 1'
#
loop_
_entity.id
_entity.type
_entity.pdbx_description
1 polymer ?
#
loop_
_entity_poly.entity_id
_entity_poly.type
_entity_poly.pdbx_seq_one_letter_code
_entity_poly.pdbx_strand_id
1 'polypeptide(L)' 'MKDIEIAKILYLAKNHKYEVTCASFDTVDHIFKLDVPRSMKNRKSAVQAMSLLADGGVQYGYEKRHTNIQTVDEDEEE' A
#
# COMPACT_ATOMS: atom_id res chain seq x y z
N MET A 1 -7.20 11.51 17.22
CA MET A 1 -6.41 11.03 16.07
C MET A 1 -6.41 9.52 16.19
N LYS A 2 -6.96 8.74 15.25
CA LYS A 2 -6.63 7.30 15.23
C LYS A 2 -5.17 7.26 14.83
N ASP A 3 -4.31 7.03 15.80
CA ASP A 3 -2.89 6.88 15.56
C ASP A 3 -2.76 5.80 14.49
N ILE A 4 -2.19 6.17 13.35
CA ILE A 4 -1.65 5.17 12.44
C ILE A 4 -0.83 4.26 13.33
N GLU A 5 -1.04 2.95 13.28
CA GLU A 5 -0.28 1.99 14.10
C GLU A 5 1.16 1.95 13.59
N ILE A 6 1.89 3.02 13.88
CA ILE A 6 3.24 3.28 13.41
C ILE A 6 4.18 2.19 13.92
N ALA A 7 3.85 1.56 15.04
CA ALA A 7 4.51 0.36 15.54
C ALA A 7 4.49 -0.79 14.52
N LYS A 8 3.38 -1.02 13.80
CA LYS A 8 3.29 -2.06 12.76
C LYS A 8 4.18 -1.71 11.56
N ILE A 9 4.13 -0.46 11.10
CA ILE A 9 5.04 0.04 10.04
C ILE A 9 6.51 -0.12 10.44
N LEU A 10 6.87 0.29 11.65
CA LEU A 10 8.24 0.20 12.15
C LEU A 10 8.69 -1.27 12.24
N TYR A 11 7.79 -2.16 12.64
CA TYR A 11 8.05 -3.59 12.64
C TYR A 11 8.32 -4.12 11.22
N LEU A 12 7.50 -3.74 10.23
CA LEU A 12 7.69 -4.11 8.82
C LEU A 12 9.03 -3.58 8.28
N ALA A 13 9.32 -2.30 8.53
CA ALA A 13 10.54 -1.65 8.07
C ALA A 13 11.81 -2.17 8.75
N LYS A 14 11.71 -2.76 9.95
CA LYS A 14 12.88 -3.27 10.71
C LYS A 14 13.71 -4.27 9.91
N ASN A 15 13.04 -5.16 9.18
CA ASN A 15 13.70 -6.23 8.42
C ASN A 15 13.76 -5.93 6.91
N HIS A 16 12.84 -5.10 6.38
CA HIS A 16 12.64 -4.89 4.95
C HIS A 16 12.47 -3.41 4.61
N LYS A 17 13.34 -2.53 5.15
CA LYS A 17 13.17 -1.07 5.03
C LYS A 17 13.03 -0.58 3.59
N TYR A 18 13.76 -1.16 2.64
CA TYR A 18 13.76 -0.70 1.25
C TYR A 18 12.52 -1.17 0.51
N GLU A 19 12.17 -2.44 0.66
CA GLU A 19 10.96 -3.04 0.08
C GLU A 19 9.71 -2.36 0.62
N VAL A 20 9.68 -2.09 1.93
CA VAL A 20 8.59 -1.36 2.59
C VAL A 20 8.48 0.07 2.07
N THR A 21 9.61 0.73 1.85
CA THR A 21 9.63 2.08 1.28
C THR A 21 9.13 2.09 -0.16
N CYS A 22 9.62 1.19 -1.03
CA CYS A 22 9.19 1.11 -2.42
C CYS A 22 7.69 0.81 -2.54
N ALA A 23 7.18 -0.16 -1.77
CA ALA A 23 5.75 -0.47 -1.75
C ALA A 23 4.92 0.71 -1.22
N SER A 24 5.46 1.51 -0.29
CA SER A 24 4.76 2.71 0.21
C SER A 24 4.59 3.77 -0.86
N PHE A 25 5.62 4.02 -1.67
CA PHE A 25 5.49 4.93 -2.81
C PHE A 25 4.53 4.39 -3.85
N ASP A 26 4.65 3.11 -4.22
CA ASP A 26 3.77 2.48 -5.19
C ASP A 26 2.28 2.48 -4.75
N THR A 27 2.03 2.22 -3.46
CA THR A 27 0.68 2.29 -2.88
C THR A 27 0.11 3.71 -2.92
N VAL A 28 0.95 4.74 -2.70
CA VAL A 28 0.51 6.14 -2.77
C VAL A 28 0.17 6.52 -4.21
N ASP A 29 1.01 6.14 -5.17
CA ASP A 29 0.82 6.45 -6.58
C ASP A 29 -0.46 5.78 -7.12
N HIS A 30 -0.75 4.55 -6.68
CA HIS A 30 -1.91 3.79 -7.13
C HIS A 30 -3.13 3.87 -6.18
N ILE A 31 -3.14 4.79 -5.21
CA ILE A 31 -4.16 4.85 -4.16
C ILE A 31 -5.60 4.96 -4.70
N PHE A 32 -5.78 5.56 -5.87
CA PHE A 32 -7.08 5.72 -6.53
C PHE A 32 -7.63 4.40 -7.10
N LYS A 33 -6.77 3.40 -7.31
CA LYS A 33 -7.15 2.03 -7.72
C LYS A 33 -7.43 1.12 -6.52
N LEU A 34 -7.10 1.56 -5.31
CA LEU A 34 -7.23 0.76 -4.09
C LEU A 34 -8.57 1.03 -3.37
N ASP A 35 -9.16 -0.01 -2.80
CA ASP A 35 -10.36 0.16 -1.96
C ASP A 35 -9.98 0.70 -0.57
N VAL A 36 -10.04 2.03 -0.45
CA VAL A 36 -9.76 2.72 0.82
C VAL A 36 -11.01 2.72 1.69
N PRO A 37 -10.93 2.21 2.94
CA PRO A 37 -12.04 2.24 3.89
C PRO A 37 -12.66 3.62 4.02
N ARG A 38 -14.00 3.70 4.07
CA ARG A 38 -14.74 4.98 4.14
C ARG A 38 -14.26 5.90 5.28
N SER A 39 -13.85 5.31 6.41
CA SER A 39 -13.29 6.04 7.56
C SER A 39 -11.97 6.76 7.26
N MET A 40 -11.28 6.42 6.17
CA MET A 40 -9.98 6.96 5.78
C MET A 40 -10.02 7.81 4.51
N LYS A 41 -11.12 7.84 3.75
CA LYS A 41 -11.25 8.61 2.50
C LYS A 41 -10.93 10.10 2.64
N ASN A 42 -11.17 10.69 3.83
CA ASN A 42 -10.90 12.10 4.09
C ASN A 42 -9.45 12.37 4.58
N ARG A 43 -8.60 11.34 4.68
CA ARG A 43 -7.20 11.48 5.10
C ARG A 43 -6.32 11.75 3.88
N LYS A 44 -5.11 12.27 4.10
CA LYS A 44 -4.11 12.43 3.03
C LYS A 44 -3.75 11.07 2.43
N SER A 45 -3.47 11.01 1.13
CA SER A 45 -3.08 9.77 0.41
C SER A 45 -1.96 9.00 1.11
N ALA A 46 -0.91 9.70 1.56
CA ALA A 46 0.17 9.10 2.34
C ALA A 46 -0.32 8.38 3.61
N VAL A 47 -1.29 8.96 4.32
CA VAL A 47 -1.85 8.35 5.53
C VAL A 47 -2.70 7.13 5.19
N GLN A 48 -3.46 7.20 4.08
CA GLN A 48 -4.27 6.08 3.61
C GLN A 48 -3.36 4.89 3.23
N ALA A 49 -2.34 5.14 2.42
CA ALA A 49 -1.36 4.13 2.00
C ALA A 49 -0.67 3.47 3.19
N MET A 50 -0.15 4.26 4.14
CA MET A 50 0.49 3.72 5.34
C MET A 50 -0.47 2.89 6.20
N SER A 51 -1.75 3.23 6.23
CA SER A 51 -2.74 2.46 6.98
C SER A 51 -3.07 1.14 6.28
N LEU A 52 -3.26 1.15 4.96
CA LEU A 52 -3.46 -0.06 4.16
C LEU A 52 -2.29 -1.04 4.30
N LEU A 53 -1.08 -0.49 4.30
CA LEU A 53 0.16 -1.23 4.50
C LEU A 53 0.29 -1.82 5.90
N ALA A 54 -0.04 -1.03 6.95
CA ALA A 54 -0.03 -1.51 8.32
C ALA A 54 -1.05 -2.63 8.57
N ASP A 55 -2.20 -2.59 7.87
CA ASP A 55 -3.25 -3.59 7.98
C ASP A 55 -3.03 -4.82 7.08
N GLY A 56 -1.92 -4.85 6.32
CA GLY A 56 -1.60 -5.96 5.41
C GLY A 56 -2.51 -6.02 4.19
N GLY A 57 -3.26 -4.95 3.89
CA GLY A 57 -4.09 -4.82 2.69
C GLY A 57 -3.26 -4.66 1.41
N VAL A 58 -1.97 -4.34 1.54
CA VAL A 58 -0.98 -4.37 0.46
C VAL A 58 0.25 -5.12 0.97
N GLN A 59 0.68 -6.16 0.25
CA GLN A 59 1.85 -6.95 0.61
C GLN A 59 3.13 -6.35 0.02
N TYR A 60 4.20 -6.47 0.81
CA TYR A 60 5.54 -6.06 0.42
C TYR A 60 6.22 -7.20 -0.32
N GLY A 61 6.49 -7.01 -1.59
CA GLY A 61 7.33 -7.93 -2.32
C GLY A 61 7.32 -7.68 -3.82
N TYR A 62 8.51 -7.62 -4.40
CA TYR A 62 8.75 -8.01 -5.80
C TYR A 62 8.50 -9.52 -6.03
N GLU A 63 7.72 -10.18 -5.17
CA GLU A 63 7.41 -11.59 -5.30
C GLU A 63 6.37 -11.76 -6.40
N LYS A 64 6.90 -12.04 -7.59
CA LYS A 64 6.23 -12.82 -8.63
C LYS A 64 5.61 -14.06 -8.00
N ARG A 65 4.36 -13.98 -7.54
CA ARG A 65 3.36 -15.06 -7.51
C ARG A 65 2.06 -14.56 -6.90
N HIS A 66 1.11 -14.26 -7.78
CA HIS A 66 -0.32 -14.46 -7.58
C HIS A 66 -0.95 -13.90 -6.30
N THR A 67 -1.20 -12.60 -6.26
CA THR A 67 -2.31 -12.03 -5.47
C THR A 67 -2.84 -10.77 -6.13
N ASN A 68 -3.85 -10.95 -6.98
CA ASN A 68 -5.00 -10.08 -7.26
C ASN A 68 -4.92 -8.58 -6.90
N ILE A 69 -3.90 -7.86 -7.35
CA ILE A 69 -4.13 -6.50 -7.80
C ILE A 69 -4.57 -6.68 -9.25
N GLN A 70 -5.88 -6.66 -9.50
CA GLN A 70 -6.36 -6.37 -10.85
C GLN A 70 -5.96 -4.94 -11.15
N THR A 71 -4.71 -4.73 -11.57
CA THR A 71 -4.47 -3.71 -12.57
C THR A 71 -5.29 -4.14 -13.77
N VAL A 72 -6.30 -3.36 -14.10
CA VAL A 72 -6.74 -3.28 -15.49
C VAL A 72 -5.49 -2.84 -16.24
N ASP A 73 -4.78 -3.84 -16.75
CA ASP A 73 -3.76 -3.67 -17.77
C ASP A 73 -4.55 -3.19 -18.99
N GLU A 74 -4.51 -1.88 -19.24
CA GLU A 74 -4.71 -1.38 -20.59
C GLU A 74 -3.45 -1.78 -21.36
N ASP A 75 -3.51 -2.98 -21.93
CA ASP A 75 -2.68 -3.38 -23.05
C ASP A 75 -2.96 -2.39 -24.19
N GLU A 76 -2.13 -1.35 -24.34
CA GLU A 76 -1.91 -0.75 -25.65
C GLU A 76 -0.95 -1.67 -26.42
N GLU A 77 -1.54 -2.66 -27.09
CA GLU A 77 -0.96 -3.29 -28.28
C GLU A 77 -0.95 -2.26 -29.43
N GLU A 78 0.23 -1.71 -29.74
CA GLU A 78 0.89 -1.61 -31.07
C GLU A 78 2.06 -0.61 -31.07
#